data_AF-A0A1Q3R4F1-F1
#
_entry.id   AF-A0A1Q3R4F1-F1
#
_cell.length_a   1.000
_cell.length_b   1.000
_cell.length_c   1.000
_cell.angle_alpha   90.00
_cell.angle_beta   90.00
_cell.angle_gamma   90.00
#
_symmetry.space_group_name_H-M   'P 1'
#
loop_
_entity.id
_entity.type
_entity.pdbx_description
1 polymer ?
#
loop_
_entity_poly.entity_id
_entity_poly.type
_entity_poly.pdbx_seq_one_letter_code
_entity_poly.pdbx_strand_id
1 'polypeptide(L)'
;MSRNKKPVETGIEIEHDESSLARAEGAATELAQIHGEQRQAAQQLARQIGYEGTLTVGALEDEIRFYQRRSVEAVLECGKRLLVLKELTPHGEFMSRCELLGFSDRTANRFMQAAVKTAKSANLANLAAQVKSASAFLELVTHDDDELAALEGMDAIDRMSASQLRAALRKSRQEGQRKDEALHELNAENVQLKLASKVVALTDWPAALEPVTAQIAAAGRKLAMALSELETCRITIFTSGQNLSDHERATFEAALQHVAGVYQEALERAERLLERERLTYDQTLSNFESA
;
A
#
# COMPACT_ATOMS: atom_id res chain seq x y z
N MET A 1 -8.17 23.86 -80.52
CA MET A 1 -8.82 23.37 -79.28
C MET A 1 -8.04 23.91 -78.09
N SER A 2 -8.67 24.80 -77.32
CA SER A 2 -8.09 25.46 -76.14
C SER A 2 -7.77 24.47 -75.03
N ARG A 3 -6.56 24.58 -74.44
CA ARG A 3 -6.30 24.09 -73.08
C ARG A 3 -6.16 25.30 -72.16
N ASN A 4 -7.15 25.44 -71.29
CA ASN A 4 -7.30 26.51 -70.30
C ASN A 4 -6.24 26.31 -69.20
N LYS A 5 -5.28 27.23 -69.06
CA LYS A 5 -4.38 27.28 -67.89
C LYS A 5 -5.07 28.10 -66.79
N LYS A 6 -5.32 27.47 -65.64
CA LYS A 6 -5.72 28.19 -64.41
C LYS A 6 -4.57 29.09 -63.93
N PRO A 7 -4.84 30.27 -63.35
CA PRO A 7 -3.80 31.08 -62.73
C PRO A 7 -3.30 30.39 -61.46
N VAL A 8 -2.00 30.51 -61.23
CA VAL A 8 -1.31 30.08 -60.01
C VAL A 8 -1.69 31.09 -58.91
N GLU A 9 -2.24 30.61 -57.80
CA GLU A 9 -2.44 31.42 -56.59
C GLU A 9 -1.07 31.86 -56.07
N THR A 10 -0.84 33.18 -56.11
CA THR A 10 0.30 33.85 -55.50
C THR A 10 0.22 33.74 -53.99
N GLY A 11 1.39 33.52 -53.38
CA GLY A 11 1.58 33.18 -51.98
C GLY A 11 0.91 34.11 -50.97
N ILE A 12 0.62 33.51 -49.82
CA ILE A 12 0.20 34.19 -48.60
C ILE A 12 1.36 35.10 -48.18
N GLU A 13 1.24 36.42 -48.38
CA GLU A 13 2.12 37.40 -47.75
C GLU A 13 1.79 37.42 -46.26
N ILE A 14 2.72 36.92 -45.44
CA ILE A 14 2.64 37.04 -43.99
C ILE A 14 3.11 38.45 -43.65
N GLU A 15 2.15 39.36 -43.49
CA GLU A 15 2.40 40.72 -43.01
C GLU A 15 2.90 40.63 -41.55
N HIS A 16 4.20 40.84 -41.34
CA HIS A 16 4.76 40.95 -39.99
C HIS A 16 4.37 42.30 -39.40
N ASP A 17 3.40 42.28 -38.47
CA ASP A 17 2.98 43.45 -37.69
C ASP A 17 4.16 43.98 -36.83
N GLU A 18 4.82 45.02 -37.31
CA GLU A 18 5.89 45.77 -36.60
C GLU A 18 5.49 46.16 -35.17
N SER A 19 4.19 46.40 -34.91
CA SER A 19 3.70 46.73 -33.56
C SER A 19 3.78 45.55 -32.59
N SER A 20 3.67 44.33 -33.09
CA SER A 20 3.78 43.10 -32.29
C SER A 20 5.24 42.79 -31.94
N LEU A 21 6.19 43.08 -32.84
CA LEU A 21 7.63 42.96 -32.55
C LEU A 21 8.09 43.98 -31.50
N ALA A 22 7.69 45.25 -31.62
CA ALA A 22 8.03 46.30 -30.66
C ALA A 22 7.47 46.02 -29.26
N ARG A 23 6.26 45.45 -29.15
CA ARG A 23 5.69 44.99 -27.87
C ARG A 23 6.48 43.82 -27.28
N ALA A 24 6.91 42.87 -28.11
CA ALA A 24 7.71 41.73 -27.66
C ALA A 24 9.10 42.17 -27.16
N GLU A 25 9.75 43.12 -27.84
CA GLU A 25 11.03 43.71 -27.42
C GLU A 25 10.90 44.49 -26.10
N GLY A 26 9.82 45.26 -25.94
CA GLY A 26 9.50 45.94 -24.68
C GLY A 26 9.33 44.96 -23.51
N ALA A 27 8.54 43.90 -23.70
CA ALA A 27 8.33 42.87 -22.69
C ALA A 27 9.63 42.11 -22.36
N ALA A 28 10.47 41.80 -23.35
CA ALA A 28 11.75 41.14 -23.13
C ALA A 28 12.71 42.02 -22.31
N THR A 29 12.72 43.33 -22.58
CA THR A 29 13.54 44.31 -21.83
C THR A 29 13.09 44.42 -20.38
N GLU A 30 11.78 44.47 -20.14
CA GLU A 30 11.19 44.51 -18.79
C GLU A 30 11.52 43.24 -18.00
N LEU A 31 11.39 42.05 -18.60
CA LEU A 31 11.78 40.79 -17.97
C LEU A 31 13.28 40.72 -17.64
N ALA A 32 14.14 41.24 -18.52
CA ALA A 32 15.58 41.31 -18.26
C ALA A 32 15.91 42.22 -17.07
N GLN A 33 15.21 43.36 -16.96
CA GLN A 33 15.34 44.26 -15.82
C GLN A 33 14.90 43.59 -14.51
N ILE A 34 13.73 42.96 -14.50
CA ILE A 34 13.21 42.24 -13.33
C ILE A 34 14.18 41.15 -12.86
N HIS A 35 14.71 40.33 -13.78
CA HIS A 35 15.69 39.30 -13.44
C HIS A 35 17.01 39.90 -12.91
N GLY A 36 17.43 41.05 -13.44
CA GLY A 36 18.60 41.79 -12.96
C GLY A 36 18.42 42.28 -11.52
N GLU A 37 17.27 42.90 -11.22
CA GLU A 37 16.91 43.39 -9.89
C GLU A 37 16.82 42.24 -8.88
N GLN A 38 16.15 41.14 -9.22
CA GLN A 38 16.05 39.94 -8.38
C GLN A 38 17.43 39.36 -8.05
N ARG A 39 18.34 39.32 -9.04
CA ARG A 39 19.70 38.79 -8.85
C ARG A 39 20.54 39.69 -7.94
N GLN A 40 20.43 41.00 -8.08
CA GLN A 40 21.11 41.95 -7.20
C GLN A 40 20.60 41.85 -5.76
N ALA A 41 19.28 41.76 -5.57
CA ALA A 41 18.67 41.57 -4.27
C ALA A 41 19.16 40.27 -3.59
N ALA A 42 19.20 39.15 -4.35
CA ALA A 42 19.71 37.87 -3.85
C ALA A 42 21.20 37.95 -3.44
N GLN A 43 22.04 38.65 -4.22
CA GLN A 43 23.45 38.86 -3.88
C GLN A 43 23.64 39.72 -2.63
N GLN A 44 22.84 40.77 -2.47
CA GLN A 44 22.89 41.61 -1.27
C GLN A 44 22.49 40.81 -0.03
N LEU A 45 21.40 40.04 -0.10
CA LEU A 45 20.97 39.18 0.99
C LEU A 45 22.04 38.14 1.34
N ALA A 46 22.62 37.47 0.34
CA ALA A 46 23.67 36.48 0.56
C ALA A 46 24.86 37.06 1.32
N ARG A 47 25.30 38.28 0.98
CA ARG A 47 26.37 38.98 1.72
C ARG A 47 25.97 39.32 3.15
N GLN A 48 24.74 39.76 3.37
CA GLN A 48 24.24 40.13 4.70
C GLN A 48 24.21 38.93 5.66
N ILE A 49 23.84 37.75 5.15
CA ILE A 49 23.76 36.52 5.96
C ILE A 49 25.05 35.68 5.94
N GLY A 50 26.10 36.13 5.22
CA GLY A 50 27.35 35.39 5.08
C GLY A 50 27.24 34.09 4.26
N TYR A 51 26.31 34.02 3.30
CA TYR A 51 26.17 32.88 2.41
C TYR A 51 27.19 32.97 1.26
N GLU A 52 28.09 31.99 1.21
CA GLU A 52 29.19 31.90 0.23
C GLU A 52 28.91 30.91 -0.92
N GLY A 53 27.72 30.29 -0.93
CA GLY A 53 27.35 29.27 -1.91
C GLY A 53 26.86 29.83 -3.26
N THR A 54 26.46 28.93 -4.15
CA THR A 54 26.07 29.28 -5.52
C THR A 54 24.63 29.81 -5.56
N LEU A 55 24.45 31.05 -6.03
CA LEU A 55 23.14 31.73 -6.11
C LEU A 55 22.29 31.35 -7.33
N THR A 56 22.25 30.06 -7.67
CA THR A 56 21.31 29.53 -8.66
C THR A 56 20.20 28.78 -7.94
N VAL A 57 18.98 28.81 -8.50
CA VAL A 57 17.83 28.11 -7.91
C VAL A 57 18.14 26.63 -7.68
N GLY A 58 18.69 25.95 -8.69
CA GLY A 58 19.03 24.53 -8.58
C GLY A 58 20.04 24.21 -7.47
N ALA A 59 21.13 24.99 -7.36
CA ALA A 59 22.13 24.77 -6.31
C ALA A 59 21.56 24.98 -4.90
N LEU A 60 20.75 26.03 -4.72
CA LEU A 60 20.08 26.31 -3.45
C LEU A 60 19.11 25.18 -3.07
N GLU A 61 18.32 24.69 -4.02
CA GLU A 61 17.41 23.56 -3.79
C GLU A 61 18.16 22.29 -3.37
N ASP A 62 19.30 22.00 -3.99
CA ASP A 62 20.12 20.82 -3.65
C ASP A 62 20.77 20.95 -2.27
N GLU A 63 21.27 22.13 -1.90
CA GLU A 63 21.78 22.41 -0.55
C GLU A 63 20.67 22.31 0.50
N ILE A 64 19.47 22.82 0.22
CA ILE A 64 18.31 22.67 1.10
C ILE A 64 17.97 21.19 1.30
N ARG A 65 17.90 20.40 0.21
CA ARG A 65 17.65 18.95 0.28
C ARG A 65 18.75 18.22 1.05
N PHE A 66 19.99 18.67 0.96
CA PHE A 66 21.11 18.14 1.72
C PHE A 66 20.90 18.34 3.23
N TYR A 67 20.64 19.56 3.70
CA TYR A 67 20.42 19.83 5.13
C TYR A 67 19.15 19.17 5.68
N GLN A 68 18.13 19.02 4.85
CA GLN A 68 16.91 18.27 5.18
C GLN A 68 17.19 16.78 5.47
N ARG A 69 17.94 16.09 4.60
CA ARG A 69 18.37 14.70 4.84
C ARG A 69 19.26 14.60 6.07
N ARG A 70 20.21 15.53 6.20
CA ARG A 70 21.13 15.60 7.34
C ARG A 70 20.39 15.74 8.68
N SER A 71 19.25 16.42 8.69
CA SER A 71 18.41 16.55 9.89
C SER A 71 17.81 15.22 10.34
N VAL A 72 17.38 14.37 9.40
CA VAL A 72 16.87 13.02 9.71
C VAL A 72 17.99 12.11 10.22
N GLU A 73 19.15 12.14 9.57
CA GLU A 73 20.35 11.44 10.04
C GLU A 73 20.75 11.86 11.46
N ALA A 74 20.76 13.17 11.73
CA ALA A 74 21.11 13.70 13.04
C ALA A 74 20.16 13.19 14.14
N VAL A 75 18.85 13.11 13.87
CA VAL A 75 17.88 12.52 14.81
C VAL A 75 18.22 11.07 15.12
N LEU A 76 18.51 10.26 14.10
CA LEU A 76 18.89 8.86 14.27
C LEU A 76 20.19 8.71 15.06
N GLU A 77 21.20 9.51 14.71
CA GLU A 77 22.50 9.51 15.39
C GLU A 77 22.39 9.97 16.86
N CYS A 78 21.57 10.98 17.15
CA CYS A 78 21.23 11.36 18.53
C CYS A 78 20.53 10.22 19.27
N GLY A 79 19.56 9.56 18.64
CA GLY A 79 18.87 8.39 19.21
C GLY A 79 19.83 7.25 19.60
N LYS A 80 20.79 6.93 18.73
CA LYS A 80 21.84 5.92 19.01
C LYS A 80 22.66 6.31 20.25
N ARG A 81 23.07 7.58 20.34
CA ARG A 81 23.86 8.09 21.48
C ARG A 81 23.05 8.12 22.77
N LEU A 82 21.76 8.45 22.71
CA LEU A 82 20.85 8.40 23.85
C LEU A 82 20.67 6.96 24.37
N LEU A 83 20.58 5.96 23.48
CA LEU A 83 20.53 4.55 23.86
C LEU A 83 21.81 4.12 24.61
N VAL A 84 22.98 4.45 24.06
CA VAL A 84 24.26 4.13 24.70
C VAL A 84 24.43 4.88 26.02
N LEU A 85 24.03 6.15 26.07
CA LEU A 85 24.04 6.94 27.30
C LEU A 85 23.15 6.29 28.37
N LYS A 86 21.95 5.82 27.99
CA LYS A 86 21.02 5.15 28.90
C LYS A 86 21.63 3.90 29.53
N GLU A 87 22.36 3.11 28.75
CA GLU A 87 23.05 1.90 29.23
C GLU A 87 24.19 2.22 30.20
N LEU A 88 24.91 3.32 29.97
CA LEU A 88 26.02 3.75 30.82
C LEU A 88 25.57 4.48 32.09
N THR A 89 24.32 4.93 32.16
CA THR A 89 23.80 5.68 33.30
C THR A 89 23.15 4.78 34.36
N PRO A 90 23.42 4.98 35.66
CA PRO A 90 22.70 4.30 36.73
C PRO A 90 21.18 4.53 36.67
N HIS A 91 20.41 3.59 37.24
CA HIS A 91 18.96 3.72 37.32
C HIS A 91 18.55 5.04 37.98
N GLY A 92 17.63 5.77 37.33
CA GLY A 92 17.11 7.04 37.80
C GLY A 92 17.90 8.29 37.37
N GLU A 93 19.13 8.15 36.84
CA GLU A 93 19.94 9.31 36.46
C GLU A 93 19.80 9.73 34.99
N PHE A 94 19.35 8.83 34.12
CA PHE A 94 19.26 9.06 32.68
C PHE A 94 18.45 10.32 32.32
N MET A 95 17.34 10.54 33.03
CA MET A 95 16.44 11.65 32.73
C MET A 95 17.07 13.00 33.04
N SER A 96 17.74 13.14 34.17
CA SER A 96 18.47 14.36 34.52
C SER A 96 19.58 14.68 33.51
N ARG A 97 20.23 13.66 32.93
CA ARG A 97 21.21 13.84 31.85
C ARG A 97 20.55 14.30 30.55
N CYS A 98 19.39 13.75 30.20
CA CYS A 98 18.63 14.19 29.03
C CYS A 98 18.21 15.66 29.16
N GLU A 99 17.72 16.06 30.34
CA GLU A 99 17.33 17.45 30.62
C GLU A 99 18.52 18.41 30.48
N LEU A 100 19.70 18.02 30.98
CA LEU A 100 20.93 18.80 30.83
C LEU A 100 21.34 18.98 29.35
N LEU A 101 21.03 18.01 28.51
CA LEU A 101 21.26 18.05 27.06
C LEU A 101 20.13 18.77 26.29
N GLY A 102 19.12 19.31 26.98
CA GLY A 102 17.99 20.02 26.39
C GLY A 102 16.89 19.11 25.82
N PHE A 103 16.87 17.83 26.18
CA PHE A 103 15.81 16.92 25.78
C PHE A 103 14.69 16.86 26.82
N SER A 104 13.44 16.88 26.34
CA SER A 104 12.32 16.34 27.11
C SER A 104 12.30 14.82 27.04
N ASP A 105 11.69 14.18 28.03
CA ASP A 105 11.47 12.72 28.06
C ASP A 105 10.86 12.20 26.77
N ARG A 106 9.79 12.87 26.31
CA ARG A 106 9.10 12.51 25.07
C ARG A 106 10.02 12.57 23.85
N THR A 107 10.84 13.61 23.74
CA THR A 107 11.75 13.76 22.59
C THR A 107 12.88 12.73 22.63
N ALA A 108 13.51 12.53 23.79
CA ALA A 108 14.54 11.52 23.97
C ALA A 108 14.03 10.11 23.62
N ASN A 109 12.86 9.74 24.15
CA ASN A 109 12.23 8.46 23.85
C ASN A 109 11.91 8.28 22.37
N ARG A 110 11.38 9.31 21.70
CA ARG A 110 11.10 9.24 20.26
C ARG A 110 12.36 9.05 19.43
N PHE A 111 13.46 9.71 19.78
CA PHE A 111 14.73 9.58 19.06
C PHE A 111 15.34 8.18 19.27
N MET A 112 15.33 7.69 20.52
CA MET A 112 15.77 6.32 20.82
C MET A 112 14.92 5.28 20.08
N GLN A 113 13.59 5.41 20.10
CA GLN A 113 12.69 4.53 19.35
C GLN A 113 12.96 4.56 17.84
N ALA A 114 13.17 5.76 17.28
CA ALA A 114 13.53 5.92 15.88
C ALA A 114 14.80 5.16 15.53
N ALA A 115 15.85 5.29 16.35
CA ALA A 115 17.10 4.57 16.15
C ALA A 115 16.92 3.04 16.23
N VAL A 116 16.20 2.54 17.24
CA VAL A 116 15.95 1.10 17.39
C VAL A 116 15.14 0.53 16.23
N LYS A 117 14.02 1.18 15.88
CA LYS A 117 13.14 0.68 14.81
C LYS A 117 13.84 0.72 13.45
N THR A 118 14.55 1.80 13.14
CA THR A 118 15.27 1.93 11.87
C THR A 118 16.39 0.88 11.73
N ALA A 119 16.99 0.47 12.85
CA ALA A 119 17.98 -0.61 12.83
C ALA A 119 17.38 -2.01 12.58
N LYS A 120 16.07 -2.19 12.82
CA LYS A 120 15.36 -3.47 12.69
C LYS A 120 14.49 -3.58 11.44
N SER A 121 14.09 -2.45 10.87
CA SER A 121 13.16 -2.36 9.74
C SER A 121 13.86 -1.89 8.48
N ALA A 122 13.87 -2.74 7.46
CA ALA A 122 14.41 -2.37 6.14
C ALA A 122 13.55 -1.28 5.48
N ASN A 123 12.22 -1.36 5.61
CA ASN A 123 11.29 -0.39 5.06
C ASN A 123 11.51 0.99 5.67
N LEU A 124 11.60 1.07 7.00
CA LEU A 124 11.85 2.34 7.69
C LEU A 124 13.25 2.90 7.39
N ALA A 125 14.26 2.04 7.22
CA ALA A 125 15.59 2.46 6.79
C ALA A 125 15.59 3.05 5.37
N ASN A 126 14.86 2.43 4.44
CA ASN A 126 14.66 2.97 3.09
C ASN A 126 13.94 4.33 3.14
N LEU A 127 12.86 4.42 3.93
CA LEU A 127 12.09 5.64 4.10
C LEU A 127 12.89 6.77 4.78
N ALA A 128 13.81 6.43 5.69
CA ALA A 128 14.71 7.41 6.33
C ALA A 128 15.57 8.15 5.31
N ALA A 129 15.97 7.49 4.21
CA ALA A 129 16.75 8.10 3.12
C ALA A 129 15.89 8.99 2.20
N GLN A 130 14.58 8.76 2.15
CA GLN A 130 13.65 9.46 1.26
C GLN A 130 12.98 10.66 1.92
N VAL A 131 12.66 10.56 3.21
CA VAL A 131 11.99 11.63 3.95
C VAL A 131 12.95 12.77 4.25
N LYS A 132 12.51 14.01 3.96
CA LYS A 132 13.31 15.23 4.10
C LYS A 132 13.00 16.04 5.36
N SER A 133 12.14 15.53 6.25
CA SER A 133 11.76 16.21 7.49
C SER A 133 11.86 15.28 8.70
N ALA A 134 12.60 15.72 9.71
CA ALA A 134 12.70 15.01 11.00
C ALA A 134 11.34 14.74 11.63
N SER A 135 10.41 15.71 11.57
CA SER A 135 9.06 15.55 12.13
C SER A 135 8.23 14.51 11.39
N ALA A 136 8.36 14.46 10.06
CA ALA A 136 7.70 13.50 9.20
C ALA A 136 8.28 12.10 9.41
N PHE A 137 9.60 12.00 9.51
CA PHE A 137 10.28 10.74 9.80
C PHE A 137 9.89 10.16 11.17
N LEU A 138 9.87 10.99 12.21
CA LEU A 138 9.44 10.59 13.55
C LEU A 138 7.94 10.23 13.64
N GLU A 139 7.16 10.51 12.60
CA GLU A 139 5.80 9.98 12.45
C GLU A 139 5.82 8.57 11.86
N LEU A 140 6.68 8.28 10.88
CA LEU A 140 6.81 6.93 10.32
C LEU A 140 7.24 5.92 11.39
N VAL A 141 8.09 6.35 12.32
CA VAL A 141 8.54 5.54 13.47
C VAL A 141 7.37 5.02 14.33
N THR A 142 6.20 5.66 14.34
CA THR A 142 5.06 5.17 15.15
C THR A 142 4.28 4.05 14.49
N HIS A 143 4.60 3.71 13.25
CA HIS A 143 3.93 2.68 12.46
C HIS A 143 4.77 1.39 12.42
N ASP A 144 4.16 0.29 11.98
CA ASP A 144 4.81 -1.00 11.77
C ASP A 144 5.23 -1.19 10.30
N ASP A 145 5.98 -2.25 10.02
CA ASP A 145 6.57 -2.45 8.70
C ASP A 145 5.54 -2.72 7.60
N ASP A 146 4.43 -3.37 7.95
CA ASP A 146 3.34 -3.68 7.03
C ASP A 146 2.59 -2.41 6.59
N GLU A 147 2.34 -1.50 7.53
CA GLU A 147 1.76 -0.20 7.20
C GLU A 147 2.72 0.66 6.38
N LEU A 148 4.01 0.63 6.72
CA LEU A 148 5.05 1.38 5.99
C LEU A 148 5.27 0.87 4.56
N ALA A 149 5.04 -0.42 4.30
CA ALA A 149 5.15 -0.99 2.95
C ALA A 149 4.20 -0.30 1.95
N ALA A 150 3.04 0.17 2.40
CA ALA A 150 2.11 0.91 1.55
C ALA A 150 2.62 2.30 1.09
N LEU A 151 3.67 2.81 1.74
CA LEU A 151 4.32 4.06 1.38
C LEU A 151 5.54 3.84 0.48
N GLU A 152 6.03 2.60 0.38
CA GLU A 152 7.19 2.26 -0.44
C GLU A 152 6.85 2.47 -1.92
N GLY A 153 7.67 3.27 -2.62
CA GLY A 153 7.44 3.63 -4.03
C GLY A 153 6.53 4.85 -4.27
N MET A 154 6.14 5.59 -3.22
CA MET A 154 5.39 6.83 -3.39
C MET A 154 6.31 8.01 -3.78
N ASP A 155 6.25 8.45 -5.04
CA ASP A 155 7.10 9.51 -5.62
C ASP A 155 7.06 10.88 -4.89
N ALA A 156 6.02 11.12 -4.08
CA ALA A 156 5.82 12.38 -3.38
C ALA A 156 6.20 12.33 -1.89
N ILE A 157 6.70 11.19 -1.39
CA ILE A 157 6.94 11.00 0.05
C ILE A 157 7.95 12.00 0.63
N ASP A 158 8.91 12.40 -0.18
CA ASP A 158 9.96 13.36 0.16
C ASP A 158 9.43 14.78 0.38
N ARG A 159 8.24 15.08 -0.16
CA ARG A 159 7.54 16.38 -0.09
C ARG A 159 6.41 16.38 0.94
N MET A 160 6.11 15.25 1.57
CA MET A 160 5.02 15.16 2.54
C MET A 160 5.40 15.70 3.91
N SER A 161 4.51 16.51 4.48
CA SER A 161 4.50 16.83 5.90
C SER A 161 4.05 15.63 6.74
N ALA A 162 4.32 15.67 8.05
CA ALA A 162 3.84 14.65 8.98
C ALA A 162 2.30 14.46 8.91
N SER A 163 1.54 15.54 8.71
CA SER A 163 0.07 15.44 8.57
C SER A 163 -0.35 14.73 7.28
N GLN A 164 0.35 15.01 6.18
CA GLN A 164 0.09 14.36 4.89
C GLN A 164 0.46 12.87 4.93
N LEU A 165 1.55 12.49 5.59
CA LEU A 165 1.89 11.08 5.81
C LEU A 165 0.80 10.35 6.59
N ARG A 166 0.30 10.93 7.70
CA ARG A 166 -0.84 10.36 8.44
C ARG A 166 -2.08 10.19 7.57
N ALA A 167 -2.37 11.18 6.73
CA ALA A 167 -3.52 11.11 5.83
C ALA A 167 -3.34 10.03 4.77
N ALA A 168 -2.15 9.92 4.16
CA ALA A 168 -1.81 8.90 3.17
C ALA A 168 -1.94 7.49 3.76
N LEU A 169 -1.39 7.27 4.96
CA LEU A 169 -1.44 5.97 5.63
C LEU A 169 -2.88 5.58 5.99
N ARG A 170 -3.67 6.51 6.54
CA ARG A 170 -5.10 6.28 6.81
C ARG A 170 -5.88 5.95 5.56
N LYS A 171 -5.63 6.67 4.46
CA LYS A 171 -6.27 6.42 3.17
C LYS A 171 -5.93 5.02 2.65
N SER A 172 -4.66 4.63 2.71
CA SER A 172 -4.22 3.29 2.30
C SER A 172 -4.94 2.19 3.08
N ARG A 173 -5.02 2.32 4.41
CA ARG A 173 -5.75 1.35 5.25
C ARG A 173 -7.23 1.26 4.89
N GLN A 174 -7.89 2.40 4.66
CA GLN A 174 -9.30 2.42 4.25
C GLN A 174 -9.50 1.77 2.87
N GLU A 175 -8.59 2.00 1.92
CA GLU A 175 -8.65 1.37 0.61
C GLU A 175 -8.43 -0.15 0.69
N GLY A 176 -7.53 -0.61 1.57
CA GLY A 176 -7.35 -2.03 1.88
C GLY A 176 -8.64 -2.66 2.42
N GLN A 177 -9.21 -2.07 3.48
CA GLN A 177 -10.45 -2.55 4.08
C GLN A 177 -11.60 -2.62 3.08
N ARG A 178 -11.78 -1.57 2.26
CA ARG A 178 -12.82 -1.54 1.23
C ARG A 178 -12.63 -2.61 0.16
N LYS A 179 -11.37 -2.92 -0.20
CA LYS A 179 -11.07 -4.00 -1.14
C LYS A 179 -11.39 -5.35 -0.53
N ASP A 180 -11.03 -5.58 0.72
CA ASP A 180 -11.32 -6.84 1.43
C ASP A 180 -12.83 -7.07 1.59
N GLU A 181 -13.58 -6.03 1.94
CA GLU A 181 -15.04 -6.06 1.99
C GLU A 181 -15.66 -6.38 0.62
N ALA A 182 -15.20 -5.72 -0.45
CA ALA A 182 -15.68 -5.97 -1.80
C ALA A 182 -15.34 -7.39 -2.29
N LEU A 183 -14.15 -7.90 -1.95
CA LEU A 183 -13.75 -9.27 -2.24
C LEU A 183 -14.62 -10.28 -1.50
N HIS A 184 -14.94 -10.00 -0.23
CA HIS A 184 -15.83 -10.85 0.56
C HIS A 184 -17.26 -10.86 -0.02
N GLU A 185 -17.81 -9.71 -0.39
CA GLU A 185 -19.12 -9.59 -1.03
C GLU A 185 -19.18 -10.33 -2.38
N LEU A 186 -18.18 -10.10 -3.24
CA LEU A 186 -18.08 -10.78 -4.53
C LEU A 186 -17.95 -12.30 -4.37
N ASN A 187 -17.18 -12.77 -3.38
CA ASN A 187 -17.03 -14.19 -3.11
C ASN A 187 -18.36 -14.80 -2.62
N ALA A 188 -19.08 -14.09 -1.74
CA ALA A 188 -20.41 -14.51 -1.29
C ALA A 188 -21.42 -14.58 -2.45
N GLU A 189 -21.43 -13.60 -3.34
CA GLU A 189 -22.27 -13.60 -4.54
C GLU A 189 -21.91 -14.77 -5.48
N ASN A 190 -20.62 -15.03 -5.68
CA ASN A 190 -20.16 -16.15 -6.52
C ASN A 190 -20.65 -17.50 -5.98
N VAL A 191 -20.61 -17.69 -4.65
CA VAL A 191 -21.14 -18.88 -3.99
C VAL A 191 -22.67 -18.98 -4.20
N GLN A 192 -23.41 -17.88 -4.04
CA GLN A 192 -24.87 -17.85 -4.28
C GLN A 192 -25.24 -18.18 -5.73
N LEU A 193 -24.51 -17.64 -6.71
CA LEU A 193 -24.75 -17.93 -8.13
C LEU A 193 -24.46 -19.40 -8.47
N LYS A 194 -23.39 -19.98 -7.91
CA LYS A 194 -23.10 -21.42 -8.05
C LYS A 194 -24.22 -22.28 -7.44
N LEU A 195 -24.78 -21.87 -6.30
CA LEU A 195 -25.92 -22.53 -5.66
C LEU A 195 -27.21 -22.41 -6.49
N ALA A 196 -27.45 -21.27 -7.12
CA ALA A 196 -28.64 -21.02 -7.93
C ALA A 196 -28.59 -21.67 -9.32
N SER A 197 -27.40 -21.95 -9.85
CA SER A 197 -27.25 -22.64 -11.12
C SER A 197 -27.85 -24.05 -11.04
N LYS A 198 -28.98 -24.26 -11.74
CA LYS A 198 -29.60 -25.59 -11.88
C LYS A 198 -28.58 -26.52 -12.55
N VAL A 199 -28.10 -27.52 -11.82
CA VAL A 199 -27.37 -28.68 -12.39
C VAL A 199 -28.33 -29.64 -13.13
N VAL A 200 -29.62 -29.32 -13.22
CA VAL A 200 -30.59 -30.20 -13.91
C VAL A 200 -30.54 -29.92 -15.41
N ALA A 201 -29.93 -30.85 -16.13
CA ALA A 201 -29.83 -30.90 -17.58
C ALA A 201 -31.21 -30.76 -18.27
N LEU A 202 -31.17 -30.22 -19.49
CA LEU A 202 -32.26 -30.22 -20.48
C LEU A 202 -32.65 -31.67 -20.85
N THR A 203 -33.49 -32.30 -20.04
CA THR A 203 -34.17 -33.54 -20.41
C THR A 203 -35.62 -33.47 -19.95
N ASP A 204 -36.56 -33.82 -20.84
CA ASP A 204 -37.99 -33.91 -20.54
C ASP A 204 -38.25 -35.12 -19.64
N TRP A 205 -38.08 -34.94 -18.32
CA TRP A 205 -38.34 -35.98 -17.33
C TRP A 205 -39.84 -36.21 -17.15
N PRO A 206 -40.28 -37.45 -16.86
CA PRO A 206 -41.64 -37.70 -16.39
C PRO A 206 -41.95 -36.86 -15.14
N ALA A 207 -43.12 -36.21 -15.10
CA ALA A 207 -43.53 -35.32 -13.99
C ALA A 207 -43.44 -35.97 -12.59
N ALA A 208 -43.53 -37.31 -12.53
CA ALA A 208 -43.38 -38.07 -11.29
C ALA A 208 -41.96 -37.98 -10.65
N LEU A 209 -40.93 -37.64 -11.43
CA LEU A 209 -39.54 -37.54 -10.96
C LEU A 209 -39.12 -36.11 -10.58
N GLU A 210 -39.92 -35.09 -10.90
CA GLU A 210 -39.68 -33.69 -10.51
C GLU A 210 -39.41 -33.50 -9.00
N PRO A 211 -40.23 -34.04 -8.07
CA PRO A 211 -39.96 -33.85 -6.64
C PRO A 211 -38.63 -34.50 -6.20
N VAL A 212 -38.27 -35.64 -6.79
CA VAL A 212 -37.03 -36.36 -6.46
C VAL A 212 -35.80 -35.63 -7.01
N THR A 213 -35.85 -35.16 -8.26
CA THR A 213 -34.75 -34.38 -8.86
C THR A 213 -34.52 -33.05 -8.13
N ALA A 214 -35.59 -32.40 -7.65
CA ALA A 214 -35.49 -31.21 -6.82
C ALA A 214 -34.81 -31.49 -5.46
N GLN A 215 -35.14 -32.63 -4.84
CA GLN A 215 -34.51 -33.07 -3.58
C GLN A 215 -33.02 -33.43 -3.77
N ILE A 216 -32.67 -34.12 -4.86
CA ILE A 216 -31.26 -34.43 -5.20
C ILE A 216 -30.47 -33.14 -5.41
N ALA A 217 -31.01 -32.19 -6.19
CA ALA A 217 -30.38 -30.88 -6.38
C ALA A 217 -30.22 -30.12 -5.05
N ALA A 218 -31.18 -30.23 -4.12
CA ALA A 218 -31.08 -29.63 -2.79
C ALA A 218 -30.01 -30.30 -1.92
N ALA A 219 -29.86 -31.63 -1.99
CA ALA A 219 -28.79 -32.36 -1.31
C ALA A 219 -27.41 -31.95 -1.86
N GLY A 220 -27.27 -31.85 -3.19
CA GLY A 220 -26.04 -31.37 -3.84
C GLY A 220 -25.64 -29.96 -3.40
N ARG A 221 -26.61 -29.04 -3.29
CA ARG A 221 -26.36 -27.68 -2.76
C ARG A 221 -25.85 -27.69 -1.32
N LYS A 222 -26.42 -28.52 -0.44
CA LYS A 222 -25.96 -28.64 0.95
C LYS A 222 -24.51 -29.14 1.05
N LEU A 223 -24.12 -30.09 0.19
CA LEU A 223 -22.73 -30.55 0.11
C LEU A 223 -21.78 -29.45 -0.35
N ALA A 224 -22.17 -28.68 -1.38
CA ALA A 224 -21.38 -27.54 -1.85
C ALA A 224 -21.23 -26.44 -0.78
N MET A 225 -22.29 -26.16 0.00
CA MET A 225 -22.22 -25.22 1.12
C MET A 225 -21.24 -25.69 2.20
N ALA A 226 -21.30 -26.96 2.61
CA ALA A 226 -20.40 -27.51 3.62
C ALA A 226 -18.92 -27.42 3.18
N LEU A 227 -18.63 -27.63 1.89
CA LEU A 227 -17.27 -27.45 1.35
C LEU A 227 -16.83 -25.98 1.34
N SER A 228 -17.73 -25.06 1.01
CA SER A 228 -17.45 -23.61 1.07
C SER A 228 -17.20 -23.11 2.49
N GLU A 229 -17.91 -23.66 3.48
CA GLU A 229 -17.69 -23.38 4.90
C GLU A 229 -16.31 -23.88 5.35
N LEU A 230 -15.90 -25.08 4.94
CA LEU A 230 -14.55 -25.60 5.18
C LEU A 230 -13.48 -24.70 4.55
N GLU A 231 -13.68 -24.23 3.33
CA GLU A 231 -12.77 -23.29 2.66
C GLU A 231 -12.66 -21.96 3.44
N THR A 232 -13.77 -21.44 3.94
CA THR A 232 -13.80 -20.22 4.76
C THR A 232 -13.04 -20.39 6.07
N CYS A 233 -13.21 -21.55 6.74
CA CYS A 233 -12.43 -21.91 7.92
C CYS A 233 -10.94 -21.92 7.60
N ARG A 234 -10.53 -22.55 6.50
CA ARG A 234 -9.13 -22.58 6.03
C ARG A 234 -8.57 -21.16 5.85
N ILE A 235 -9.28 -20.29 5.12
CA ILE A 235 -8.87 -18.89 4.89
C ILE A 235 -8.71 -18.17 6.24
N THR A 236 -9.72 -18.25 7.11
CA THR A 236 -9.74 -17.58 8.43
C THR A 236 -8.56 -18.01 9.31
N ILE A 237 -8.20 -19.29 9.29
CA ILE A 237 -7.04 -19.81 10.04
C ILE A 237 -5.76 -19.16 9.51
N PHE A 238 -5.55 -19.13 8.20
CA PHE A 238 -4.33 -18.56 7.62
C PHE A 238 -4.25 -17.04 7.79
N THR A 239 -5.36 -16.31 7.73
CA THR A 239 -5.38 -14.86 7.98
C THR A 239 -5.12 -14.54 9.45
N SER A 240 -5.62 -15.34 10.39
CA SER A 240 -5.37 -15.17 11.83
C SER A 240 -3.89 -15.28 12.21
N GLY A 241 -3.08 -15.93 11.36
CA GLY A 241 -1.64 -16.08 11.54
C GLY A 241 -0.79 -14.91 11.06
N GLN A 242 -1.35 -13.96 10.33
CA GLN A 242 -0.57 -12.95 9.59
C GLN A 242 0.05 -11.86 10.49
N ASN A 243 -0.45 -11.68 11.72
CA ASN A 243 -0.03 -10.58 12.62
C ASN A 243 0.45 -11.06 14.00
N LEU A 244 0.99 -12.29 14.10
CA LEU A 244 1.46 -12.84 15.37
C LEU A 244 2.88 -12.40 15.70
N SER A 245 3.14 -12.11 16.97
CA SER A 245 4.50 -11.90 17.45
C SER A 245 5.31 -13.21 17.40
N ASP A 246 6.65 -13.11 17.38
CA ASP A 246 7.53 -14.28 17.34
C ASP A 246 7.27 -15.28 18.49
N HIS A 247 6.78 -14.81 19.63
CA HIS A 247 6.43 -15.65 20.78
C HIS A 247 5.14 -16.45 20.56
N GLU A 248 4.13 -15.85 19.91
CA GLU A 248 2.82 -16.48 19.68
C GLU A 248 2.85 -17.43 18.48
N ARG A 249 3.82 -17.24 17.57
CA ARG A 249 3.99 -18.01 16.34
C ARG A 249 4.18 -19.51 16.59
N ALA A 250 4.98 -19.89 17.58
CA ALA A 250 5.21 -21.30 17.92
C ALA A 250 3.94 -21.99 18.46
N THR A 251 3.17 -21.31 19.30
CA THR A 251 1.89 -21.82 19.81
C THR A 251 0.84 -21.91 18.70
N PHE A 252 0.81 -20.92 17.81
CA PHE A 252 -0.08 -20.89 16.66
C PHE A 252 0.25 -22.00 15.66
N GLU A 253 1.53 -22.23 15.34
CA GLU A 253 1.96 -23.33 14.45
C GLU A 253 1.55 -24.70 14.99
N ALA A 254 1.71 -24.93 16.30
CA ALA A 254 1.27 -26.16 16.96
C ALA A 254 -0.27 -26.32 16.91
N ALA A 255 -1.03 -25.24 17.12
CA ALA A 255 -2.48 -25.26 16.98
C ALA A 255 -2.91 -25.52 15.53
N LEU A 256 -2.20 -24.96 14.56
CA LEU A 256 -2.48 -25.10 13.14
C LEU A 256 -2.26 -26.54 12.65
N GLN A 257 -1.27 -27.25 13.18
CA GLN A 257 -1.10 -28.69 12.95
C GLN A 257 -2.31 -29.50 13.42
N HIS A 258 -2.84 -29.19 14.61
CA HIS A 258 -4.03 -29.86 15.12
C HIS A 258 -5.26 -29.57 14.25
N VAL A 259 -5.47 -28.31 13.88
CA VAL A 259 -6.59 -27.91 13.04
C VAL A 259 -6.48 -28.50 11.63
N ALA A 260 -5.27 -28.62 11.07
CA ALA A 260 -5.03 -29.31 9.81
C ALA A 260 -5.44 -30.79 9.89
N GLY A 261 -5.15 -31.48 11.00
CA GLY A 261 -5.62 -32.84 11.24
C GLY A 261 -7.15 -32.96 11.24
N VAL A 262 -7.84 -32.07 11.98
CA VAL A 262 -9.32 -32.05 12.01
C VAL A 262 -9.91 -31.78 10.62
N TYR A 263 -9.31 -30.84 9.87
CA TYR A 263 -9.72 -30.52 8.50
C TYR A 263 -9.55 -31.72 7.56
N GLN A 264 -8.40 -32.40 7.65
CA GLN A 264 -8.12 -33.60 6.87
C GLN A 264 -9.09 -34.75 7.20
N GLU A 265 -9.34 -35.01 8.49
CA GLU A 265 -10.29 -36.04 8.92
C GLU A 265 -11.71 -35.76 8.42
N ALA A 266 -12.13 -34.49 8.40
CA ALA A 266 -13.42 -34.09 7.88
C ALA A 266 -13.55 -34.38 6.38
N LEU A 267 -12.51 -34.09 5.59
CA LEU A 267 -12.47 -34.39 4.16
C LEU A 267 -12.46 -35.90 3.91
N GLU A 268 -11.57 -36.65 4.55
CA GLU A 268 -11.49 -38.12 4.39
C GLU A 268 -12.80 -38.82 4.80
N ARG A 269 -13.49 -38.29 5.82
CA ARG A 269 -14.83 -38.79 6.19
C ARG A 269 -15.86 -38.50 5.11
N ALA A 270 -15.86 -37.29 4.53
CA ALA A 270 -16.77 -36.94 3.45
C ALA A 270 -16.52 -37.79 2.20
N GLU A 271 -15.27 -37.97 1.79
CA GLU A 271 -14.87 -38.82 0.65
C GLU A 271 -15.36 -40.25 0.81
N ARG A 272 -15.14 -40.88 1.97
CA ARG A 272 -15.62 -42.25 2.25
C ARG A 272 -17.13 -42.38 2.15
N LEU A 273 -17.88 -41.39 2.64
CA LEU A 273 -19.34 -41.40 2.58
C LEU A 273 -19.84 -41.23 1.14
N LEU A 274 -19.24 -40.32 0.38
CA LEU A 274 -19.57 -40.10 -1.03
C LEU A 274 -19.27 -41.33 -1.88
N GLU A 275 -18.13 -41.97 -1.66
CA GLU A 275 -17.75 -43.19 -2.38
C GLU A 275 -18.70 -44.35 -2.07
N ARG A 276 -19.07 -44.53 -0.80
CA ARG A 276 -20.05 -45.54 -0.39
C ARG A 276 -21.42 -45.30 -1.06
N GLU A 277 -21.87 -44.06 -1.10
CA GLU A 277 -23.16 -43.72 -1.73
C GLU A 277 -23.12 -43.97 -3.24
N ARG A 278 -22.03 -43.59 -3.91
CA ARG A 278 -21.82 -43.86 -5.34
C ARG A 278 -21.88 -45.35 -5.65
N LEU A 279 -21.16 -46.17 -4.89
CA LEU A 279 -21.18 -47.63 -5.05
C LEU A 279 -22.57 -48.21 -4.85
N THR A 280 -23.31 -47.72 -3.84
CA THR A 280 -24.68 -48.18 -3.57
C THR A 280 -25.63 -47.80 -4.71
N TYR A 281 -25.49 -46.59 -5.24
CA TYR A 281 -26.25 -46.12 -6.41
C TYR A 281 -25.99 -46.99 -7.65
N ASP A 282 -24.72 -47.22 -7.99
CA ASP A 282 -24.32 -48.02 -9.16
C ASP A 282 -24.85 -49.45 -9.07
N GLN A 283 -24.77 -50.07 -7.88
CA GLN A 283 -25.33 -51.41 -7.63
C GLN A 283 -26.85 -51.44 -7.81
N THR A 284 -27.55 -50.41 -7.30
CA THR A 284 -29.01 -50.32 -7.40
C THR A 284 -29.46 -50.15 -8.85
N LEU A 285 -28.74 -49.33 -9.61
CA LEU A 285 -29.01 -49.11 -11.04
C LEU A 285 -28.77 -50.39 -11.86
N SER A 286 -27.64 -51.06 -11.64
CA SER A 286 -27.33 -52.32 -12.32
C SER A 286 -28.38 -53.42 -12.05
N ASN A 287 -28.89 -53.50 -10.82
CA ASN A 287 -29.97 -54.43 -10.46
C ASN A 287 -31.29 -54.09 -11.16
N PHE A 288 -31.57 -52.80 -11.41
CA PHE A 288 -32.76 -52.36 -12.12
C PHE A 288 -32.66 -52.64 -13.63
N GLU A 289 -31.49 -52.45 -14.24
CA GLU A 289 -31.25 -52.75 -15.66
C GLU A 289 -31.23 -54.26 -15.98
N SER A 290 -31.01 -55.10 -14.95
CA SER A 290 -30.98 -56.56 -15.07
C SER A 290 -32.33 -57.25 -14.80
N ALA A 291 -33.37 -56.48 -14.42
CA ALA A 291 -34.71 -56.96 -14.06
C ALA A 291 -35.72 -56.71 -15.19
#